data_AF-A0A822YMC5-F1
#
_entry.id   AF-A0A822YMC5-F1
#
_cell.length_a   1.000
_cell.length_b   1.000
_cell.length_c   1.000
_cell.angle_alpha   90.00
_cell.angle_beta   90.00
_cell.angle_gamma   90.00
#
_symmetry.space_group_name_H-M   'P 1'
#
loop_
_entity.id
_entity.type
_entity.pdbx_description
1 polymer ?
#
loop_
_entity_poly.entity_id
_entity_poly.type
_entity_poly.pdbx_seq_one_letter_code
_entity_poly.pdbx_strand_id
1 'polypeptide(L)'
;MSSSSSGELKRKRAEMEIVWQTPANPPERHDYIFRNGRRHVKPYYFEFISHVKNRWAGKTIVDLFAEEFKGRPYDYYVSAVKAGRIQVDGQIVPVSYIVQPSQKISHFLHRHEPPVMAWDVSIIQEEPDVLTVCKPASVPVHPCGQYRKNTVVGILQAEHSLAPLFPVHRLDRLVSGILILAKSAAKADLFRVQIEAGMVHKQYMAKVIGIFPEEEQVVNVNVNYNAREGRSSVEVSISIQSF
;
A
#
# COMPACT_ATOMS: atom_id res chain seq x y z
N MET A 1 10.64 65.12 -14.97
CA MET A 1 10.10 65.17 -13.59
C MET A 1 9.14 63.99 -13.48
N SER A 2 9.65 62.82 -13.08
CA SER A 2 9.59 62.28 -11.68
C SER A 2 8.14 61.99 -11.27
N SER A 3 7.71 60.82 -10.80
CA SER A 3 8.36 59.57 -10.38
C SER A 3 7.26 58.59 -9.93
N SER A 4 7.39 57.32 -10.30
CA SER A 4 7.02 56.06 -9.58
C SER A 4 5.96 56.01 -8.47
N SER A 5 5.05 55.03 -8.56
CA SER A 5 4.69 54.06 -7.48
C SER A 5 3.71 53.01 -8.07
N SER A 6 4.10 51.77 -8.37
CA SER A 6 4.28 50.64 -7.43
C SER A 6 2.99 50.21 -6.72
N GLY A 7 2.51 49.00 -7.02
CA GLY A 7 1.43 48.29 -6.31
C GLY A 7 0.15 48.19 -7.15
N GLU A 8 -0.40 47.04 -7.53
CA GLU A 8 -0.26 45.68 -7.04
C GLU A 8 -0.48 44.71 -8.22
N LEU A 9 0.56 43.97 -8.61
CA LEU A 9 0.32 42.64 -9.15
C LEU A 9 -0.25 41.81 -8.00
N LYS A 10 -1.59 41.79 -7.86
CA LYS A 10 -2.29 40.76 -7.08
C LYS A 10 -2.02 39.42 -7.76
N ARG A 11 -0.93 38.76 -7.34
CA ARG A 11 -0.76 37.32 -7.47
C ARG A 11 -2.06 36.70 -6.94
N LYS A 12 -2.92 36.23 -7.84
CA LYS A 12 -3.97 35.27 -7.53
C LYS A 12 -3.26 34.08 -6.90
N ARG A 13 -3.20 34.08 -5.57
CA ARG A 13 -2.93 32.89 -4.79
C ARG A 13 -4.10 31.98 -5.13
N ALA A 14 -3.92 31.08 -6.10
CA ALA A 14 -4.87 30.02 -6.35
C ALA A 14 -5.10 29.37 -4.99
N GLU A 15 -6.33 29.48 -4.47
CA GLU A 15 -6.77 28.67 -3.35
C GLU A 15 -6.61 27.23 -3.82
N MET A 16 -5.47 26.63 -3.48
CA MET A 16 -5.30 25.19 -3.60
C MET A 16 -6.24 24.60 -2.57
N GLU A 17 -7.47 24.35 -3.00
CA GLU A 17 -8.43 23.59 -2.23
C GLU A 17 -7.76 22.27 -1.86
N ILE A 18 -7.65 22.01 -0.55
CA ILE A 18 -7.01 20.80 -0.05
C ILE A 18 -7.92 19.63 -0.41
N VAL A 19 -7.55 18.91 -1.47
CA VAL A 19 -8.26 17.70 -1.88
C VAL A 19 -7.87 16.56 -0.95
N TRP A 20 -8.81 16.15 -0.10
CA TRP A 20 -8.67 14.96 0.74
C TRP A 20 -8.92 13.70 -0.08
N GLN A 21 -7.97 12.78 -0.01
CA GLN A 21 -8.18 11.43 -0.49
C GLN A 21 -8.66 10.52 0.63
N THR A 22 -9.65 9.71 0.34
CA THR A 22 -10.07 8.59 1.19
C THR A 22 -9.78 7.29 0.46
N PRO A 23 -9.84 6.11 1.10
CA PRO A 23 -9.82 4.81 0.39
C PRO A 23 -10.74 4.74 -0.83
N ALA A 24 -11.84 5.50 -0.84
CA ALA A 24 -12.79 5.55 -1.94
C ALA A 24 -12.32 6.40 -3.14
N ASN A 25 -11.38 7.34 -2.96
CA ASN A 25 -10.86 8.15 -4.05
C ASN A 25 -9.82 7.34 -4.84
N PRO A 26 -10.06 7.07 -6.15
CA PRO A 26 -9.16 6.29 -6.96
C PRO A 26 -7.88 7.08 -7.33
N PRO A 27 -6.76 6.41 -7.63
CA PRO A 27 -5.59 7.04 -8.23
C PRO A 27 -5.91 7.50 -9.66
N GLU A 28 -5.36 8.65 -10.05
CA GLU A 28 -5.54 9.22 -11.40
C GLU A 28 -4.19 9.46 -12.10
N ARG A 29 -4.17 9.52 -13.44
CA ARG A 29 -2.92 9.74 -14.20
C ARG A 29 -2.18 10.99 -13.75
N HIS A 30 -2.91 12.05 -13.43
CA HIS A 30 -2.33 13.33 -13.05
C HIS A 30 -1.69 13.32 -11.65
N ASP A 31 -1.87 12.25 -10.86
CA ASP A 31 -1.22 12.06 -9.57
C ASP A 31 0.26 11.74 -9.70
N TYR A 32 0.68 11.16 -10.83
CA TYR A 32 2.03 10.68 -11.02
C TYR A 32 2.94 11.75 -11.63
N ILE A 33 4.19 11.77 -11.16
CA ILE A 33 5.26 12.62 -11.67
C ILE A 33 6.46 11.72 -12.00
N PHE A 34 6.97 11.82 -13.22
CA PHE A 34 8.11 11.02 -13.66
C PHE A 34 9.39 11.86 -13.67
N ARG A 35 10.43 11.44 -12.93
CA ARG A 35 11.73 12.11 -12.85
C ARG A 35 12.85 11.09 -12.70
N ASN A 36 13.94 11.24 -13.46
CA ASN A 36 15.15 10.41 -13.36
C ASN A 36 14.86 8.89 -13.36
N GLY A 37 13.96 8.44 -14.24
CA GLY A 37 13.57 7.02 -14.34
C GLY A 37 12.72 6.50 -13.17
N ARG A 38 12.14 7.39 -12.33
CA ARG A 38 11.29 7.04 -11.20
C ARG A 38 9.89 7.65 -11.32
N ARG A 39 8.89 6.88 -10.91
CA ARG A 39 7.49 7.29 -10.74
C ARG A 39 7.29 7.77 -9.29
N HIS A 40 7.05 9.06 -9.15
CA HIS A 40 6.66 9.72 -7.90
C HIS A 40 5.15 9.93 -7.88
N VAL A 41 4.59 10.05 -6.68
CA VAL A 41 3.20 10.44 -6.46
C VAL A 41 3.19 11.84 -5.86
N LYS A 42 2.39 12.75 -6.41
CA LYS A 42 2.13 14.06 -5.81
C LYS A 42 1.70 13.87 -4.36
N PRO A 43 2.34 14.52 -3.39
CA PRO A 43 1.89 14.46 -2.01
C PRO A 43 0.40 14.80 -1.90
N TYR A 44 -0.32 14.05 -1.09
CA TYR A 44 -1.76 14.20 -0.95
C TYR A 44 -2.17 14.06 0.49
N TYR A 45 -3.25 14.73 0.83
CA TYR A 45 -3.89 14.60 2.12
C TYR A 45 -4.76 13.34 2.13
N PHE A 46 -4.71 12.55 3.18
CA PHE A 46 -5.37 11.26 3.28
C PHE A 46 -6.09 11.09 4.62
N GLU A 47 -7.31 10.58 4.56
CA GLU A 47 -8.13 10.26 5.72
C GLU A 47 -8.15 8.73 5.95
N PHE A 48 -7.62 8.30 7.09
CA PHE A 48 -7.88 6.96 7.61
C PHE A 48 -9.18 6.98 8.40
N ILE A 49 -10.13 6.14 7.98
CA ILE A 49 -11.41 5.99 8.66
C ILE A 49 -11.45 4.61 9.31
N SER A 50 -11.88 4.57 10.58
CA SER A 50 -12.18 3.32 11.27
C SER A 50 -13.39 3.51 12.18
N HIS A 51 -14.17 2.46 12.40
CA HIS A 51 -15.22 2.45 13.42
C HIS A 51 -14.68 1.86 14.72
N VAL A 52 -15.05 2.47 15.84
CA VAL A 52 -14.61 2.02 17.17
C VAL A 52 -15.10 0.60 17.42
N LYS A 53 -14.14 -0.30 17.68
CA LYS A 53 -14.39 -1.70 18.03
C LYS A 53 -14.66 -1.83 19.53
N ASN A 54 -15.40 -2.87 19.94
CA ASN A 54 -15.70 -3.10 21.36
C ASN A 54 -14.44 -3.14 22.25
N ARG A 55 -13.35 -3.75 21.78
CA ARG A 55 -12.07 -3.82 22.53
C ARG A 55 -11.35 -2.47 22.70
N TRP A 56 -11.80 -1.43 22.01
CA TRP A 56 -11.26 -0.07 22.07
C TRP A 56 -12.05 0.82 23.04
N ALA A 57 -13.27 0.41 23.42
CA ALA A 57 -14.13 1.17 24.29
C ALA A 57 -13.46 1.41 25.66
N GLY A 58 -13.69 2.59 26.24
CA GLY A 58 -13.13 2.96 27.53
C GLY A 58 -11.69 3.50 27.49
N LYS A 59 -11.00 3.43 26.35
CA LYS A 59 -9.69 4.06 26.15
C LYS A 59 -9.84 5.53 25.77
N THR A 60 -8.87 6.36 26.15
CA THR A 60 -8.77 7.70 25.58
C THR A 60 -8.43 7.60 24.09
N ILE A 61 -8.77 8.62 23.30
CA ILE A 61 -8.46 8.68 21.88
C ILE A 61 -6.95 8.56 21.64
N VAL A 62 -6.10 9.12 22.51
CA VAL A 62 -4.64 9.05 22.36
C VAL A 62 -4.13 7.65 22.70
N ASP A 63 -4.58 7.05 23.81
CA ASP A 63 -4.14 5.70 24.23
C ASP A 63 -4.56 4.65 23.20
N LEU A 64 -5.79 4.78 22.67
CA LEU A 64 -6.27 3.98 21.56
C LEU A 64 -5.26 3.99 20.39
N PHE A 65 -4.87 5.18 19.93
CA PHE A 65 -3.96 5.31 18.82
C PHE A 65 -2.56 4.77 19.13
N ALA A 66 -2.03 5.05 20.32
CA ALA A 66 -0.71 4.60 20.74
C ALA A 66 -0.61 3.07 20.86
N GLU A 67 -1.66 2.42 21.34
CA GLU A 67 -1.66 0.97 21.57
C GLU A 67 -1.99 0.14 20.33
N GLU A 68 -3.02 0.53 19.57
CA GLU A 68 -3.50 -0.23 18.41
C GLU A 68 -2.74 0.14 17.13
N PHE A 69 -2.29 1.39 17.02
CA PHE A 69 -1.61 1.91 15.83
C PHE A 69 -0.17 2.31 16.17
N LYS A 70 0.69 1.34 16.46
CA LYS A 70 2.10 1.52 16.84
C LYS A 70 3.02 2.09 15.75
N GLY A 71 2.48 2.81 14.77
CA GLY A 71 3.22 3.42 13.68
C GLY A 71 3.89 4.76 14.04
N ARG A 72 3.51 5.40 15.15
CA ARG A 72 4.05 6.70 15.58
C ARG A 72 4.13 6.81 17.11
N PRO A 73 5.03 7.64 17.66
CA PRO A 73 5.14 7.86 19.10
C PRO A 73 3.87 8.47 19.73
N TYR A 74 3.69 8.30 21.04
CA TYR A 74 2.54 8.82 21.79
C TYR A 74 2.31 10.33 21.56
N ASP A 75 3.37 11.13 21.66
CA ASP A 75 3.31 12.59 21.54
C ASP A 75 2.86 13.08 20.16
N TYR A 76 3.09 12.27 19.12
CA TYR A 76 2.53 12.55 17.80
C TYR A 76 0.99 12.53 17.85
N TYR A 77 0.39 11.56 18.54
CA TYR A 77 -1.06 11.43 18.63
C TYR A 77 -1.68 12.52 19.50
N VAL A 78 -1.03 12.89 20.60
CA VAL A 78 -1.40 14.08 21.41
C VAL A 78 -1.46 15.32 20.51
N SER A 79 -0.40 15.55 19.73
CA SER A 79 -0.31 16.70 18.83
C SER A 79 -1.32 16.63 17.69
N ALA A 80 -1.63 15.43 17.19
CA ALA A 80 -2.60 15.22 16.13
C ALA A 80 -4.03 15.53 16.59
N VAL A 81 -4.41 15.11 17.80
CA VAL A 81 -5.72 15.43 18.40
C VAL A 81 -5.83 16.94 18.64
N LYS A 82 -4.82 17.56 19.27
CA LYS A 82 -4.80 19.01 19.51
C LYS A 82 -4.90 19.84 18.23
N ALA A 83 -4.32 19.36 17.13
CA ALA A 83 -4.37 20.02 15.82
C ALA A 83 -5.65 19.69 15.02
N GLY A 84 -6.61 18.95 15.58
CA GLY A 84 -7.84 18.54 14.89
C GLY A 84 -7.63 17.52 13.75
N ARG A 85 -6.46 16.89 13.68
CA ARG A 85 -6.12 15.85 12.68
C ARG A 85 -6.64 14.47 13.07
N ILE A 86 -7.10 14.29 14.31
CA ILE A 86 -7.84 13.12 14.75
C ILE A 86 -9.19 13.61 15.25
N GLN A 87 -10.26 13.06 14.68
CA GLN A 87 -11.64 13.47 14.95
C GLN A 87 -12.51 12.25 15.23
N VAL A 88 -13.56 12.45 16.02
CA VAL A 88 -14.57 11.44 16.33
C VAL A 88 -15.93 11.97 15.85
N ASP A 89 -16.61 11.20 15.00
CA ASP A 89 -17.86 11.57 14.34
C ASP A 89 -17.79 12.94 13.63
N GLY A 90 -16.61 13.27 13.09
CA GLY A 90 -16.34 14.55 12.42
C GLY A 90 -16.12 15.74 13.37
N GLN A 91 -16.05 15.51 14.68
CA GLN A 91 -15.81 16.55 15.67
C GLN A 91 -14.39 16.48 16.23
N ILE A 92 -13.82 17.65 16.52
CA ILE A 92 -12.55 17.78 17.27
C ILE A 92 -12.85 17.47 18.74
N VAL A 93 -12.09 16.54 19.31
CA VAL A 93 -12.27 16.08 20.69
C VAL A 93 -11.02 16.39 21.53
N PRO A 94 -11.13 16.54 22.86
CA PRO A 94 -9.96 16.69 23.72
C PRO A 94 -9.14 15.40 23.78
N VAL A 95 -7.86 15.50 24.16
CA VAL A 95 -6.96 14.34 24.30
C VAL A 95 -7.46 13.30 25.31
N SER A 96 -8.25 13.73 26.30
CA SER A 96 -8.87 12.88 27.32
C SER A 96 -10.17 12.23 26.87
N TYR A 97 -10.64 12.49 25.64
CA TYR A 97 -11.89 11.95 25.13
C TYR A 97 -11.86 10.42 25.11
N ILE A 98 -12.86 9.80 25.74
CA ILE A 98 -13.01 8.35 25.79
C ILE A 98 -13.92 7.88 24.64
N VAL A 99 -13.39 7.01 23.78
CA VAL A 99 -14.12 6.52 22.61
C VAL A 99 -15.24 5.55 22.99
N GLN A 100 -16.37 5.65 22.27
CA GLN A 100 -17.52 4.76 22.42
C GLN A 100 -17.65 3.82 21.22
N PRO A 101 -18.19 2.60 21.39
CA PRO A 101 -18.43 1.68 20.28
C PRO A 101 -19.20 2.32 19.12
N SER A 102 -18.90 1.86 17.90
CA SER A 102 -19.55 2.30 16.66
C SER A 102 -19.30 3.75 16.22
N GLN A 103 -18.61 4.58 17.01
CA GLN A 103 -18.21 5.91 16.58
C GLN A 103 -17.22 5.85 15.41
N LYS A 104 -17.29 6.82 14.50
CA LYS A 104 -16.36 6.97 13.39
C LYS A 104 -15.14 7.76 13.85
N ILE A 105 -13.96 7.16 13.75
CA ILE A 105 -12.68 7.85 13.94
C ILE A 105 -12.09 8.18 12.57
N SER A 106 -11.73 9.46 12.41
CA SER A 106 -11.00 9.96 11.23
C SER A 106 -9.62 10.44 11.65
N HIS A 107 -8.56 9.97 10.97
CA HIS A 107 -7.20 10.45 11.15
C HIS A 107 -6.64 10.97 9.82
N PHE A 108 -6.35 12.27 9.80
CA PHE A 108 -5.90 13.03 8.65
C PHE A 108 -4.37 13.14 8.61
N LEU A 109 -3.76 12.70 7.50
CA LEU A 109 -2.32 12.74 7.28
C LEU A 109 -1.97 13.32 5.92
N HIS A 110 -0.85 14.04 5.87
CA HIS A 110 -0.20 14.37 4.61
C HIS A 110 0.73 13.21 4.21
N ARG A 111 0.39 12.49 3.13
CA ARG A 111 1.11 11.30 2.68
C ARG A 111 2.15 11.63 1.61
N HIS A 112 3.30 10.98 1.76
CA HIS A 112 4.40 10.97 0.82
C HIS A 112 4.72 9.50 0.53
N GLU A 113 4.33 9.03 -0.66
CA GLU A 113 4.68 7.67 -1.06
C GLU A 113 6.14 7.61 -1.52
N PRO A 114 6.90 6.56 -1.14
CA PRO A 114 8.22 6.34 -1.70
C PRO A 114 8.13 6.18 -3.23
N PRO A 115 9.11 6.71 -3.98
CA PRO A 115 9.14 6.53 -5.42
C PRO A 115 9.42 5.07 -5.80
N VAL A 116 8.88 4.66 -6.94
CA VAL A 116 9.16 3.36 -7.58
C VAL A 116 9.83 3.60 -8.94
N MET A 117 10.39 2.56 -9.55
CA MET A 117 10.91 2.67 -10.92
C MET A 117 9.77 3.03 -11.89
N ALA A 118 10.05 3.89 -12.85
CA ALA A 118 9.11 4.34 -13.88
C ALA A 118 8.93 3.31 -15.00
N TRP A 119 8.89 2.03 -14.65
CA TRP A 119 8.60 0.97 -15.62
C TRP A 119 7.09 0.77 -15.72
N ASP A 120 6.67 0.40 -16.93
CA ASP A 120 5.27 0.15 -17.25
C ASP A 120 4.81 -1.15 -16.60
N VAL A 121 3.51 -1.19 -16.29
CA VAL A 121 2.82 -2.44 -15.95
C VAL A 121 2.20 -2.95 -17.25
N SER A 122 2.95 -3.73 -18.01
CA SER A 122 2.49 -4.20 -19.33
C SER A 122 1.37 -5.23 -19.17
N ILE A 123 0.26 -5.02 -19.86
CA ILE A 123 -0.80 -6.04 -19.98
C ILE A 123 -0.33 -7.09 -20.98
N ILE A 124 -0.24 -8.34 -20.53
CA ILE A 124 0.15 -9.48 -21.36
C ILE A 124 -1.08 -10.06 -22.04
N GLN A 125 -2.14 -10.27 -21.25
CA GLN A 125 -3.37 -10.90 -21.71
C GLN A 125 -4.56 -10.39 -20.90
N GLU A 126 -5.66 -10.14 -21.58
CA GLU A 126 -6.92 -9.75 -20.97
C GLU A 126 -7.99 -10.79 -21.34
N GLU A 127 -8.56 -11.41 -20.32
CA GLU A 127 -9.62 -12.42 -20.43
C GLU A 127 -10.92 -11.88 -19.79
N PRO A 128 -12.07 -12.54 -19.97
CA PRO A 128 -13.33 -12.12 -19.37
C PRO A 128 -13.26 -11.97 -17.84
N ASP A 129 -12.54 -12.88 -17.16
CA ASP A 129 -12.51 -12.97 -15.70
C ASP A 129 -11.19 -12.48 -15.07
N VAL A 130 -10.10 -12.43 -15.85
CA VAL A 130 -8.75 -12.13 -15.35
C VAL A 130 -7.99 -11.19 -16.27
N LEU A 131 -7.00 -10.52 -15.69
CA LEU A 131 -6.02 -9.70 -16.36
C LEU A 131 -4.63 -10.20 -15.94
N THR A 132 -3.82 -10.56 -16.93
CA THR A 132 -2.44 -11.00 -16.72
C THR A 132 -1.50 -9.86 -17.11
N VAL A 133 -0.62 -9.46 -16.18
CA VAL A 133 0.31 -8.34 -16.37
C VAL A 133 1.75 -8.76 -16.08
N CYS A 134 2.70 -8.07 -16.71
CA CYS A 134 4.09 -8.08 -16.31
C CYS A 134 4.29 -7.03 -15.22
N LYS A 135 4.43 -7.49 -13.97
CA LYS A 135 4.75 -6.62 -12.84
C LYS A 135 6.23 -6.23 -12.90
N PRO A 136 6.58 -4.93 -12.91
CA PRO A 136 7.95 -4.49 -12.75
C PRO A 136 8.46 -4.70 -11.31
N ALA A 137 9.77 -4.91 -11.15
CA ALA A 137 10.40 -4.84 -9.84
C ALA A 137 10.27 -3.42 -9.27
N SER A 138 10.40 -3.28 -7.95
CA SER A 138 10.19 -2.06 -7.13
C SER A 138 8.74 -1.66 -6.84
N VAL A 139 7.76 -2.08 -7.65
CA VAL A 139 6.34 -1.70 -7.50
C VAL A 139 5.60 -2.75 -6.66
N PRO A 140 4.96 -2.40 -5.54
CA PRO A 140 4.08 -3.32 -4.79
C PRO A 140 2.83 -3.70 -5.58
N VAL A 141 2.25 -4.88 -5.33
CA VAL A 141 1.05 -5.35 -6.03
C VAL A 141 -0.19 -4.51 -5.70
N HIS A 142 -0.46 -4.31 -4.41
CA HIS A 142 -1.67 -3.64 -3.90
C HIS A 142 -1.31 -2.66 -2.79
N PRO A 143 -2.23 -1.74 -2.39
CA PRO A 143 -2.00 -0.79 -1.31
C PRO A 143 -1.51 -1.48 -0.03
N CYS A 144 -0.30 -1.14 0.40
CA CYS A 144 0.29 -1.68 1.62
C CYS A 144 1.30 -0.70 2.23
N GLY A 145 1.24 -0.53 3.55
CA GLY A 145 2.11 0.38 4.28
C GLY A 145 2.14 1.79 3.68
N GLN A 146 3.31 2.20 3.19
CA GLN A 146 3.53 3.53 2.63
C GLN A 146 3.03 3.70 1.19
N TYR A 147 2.67 2.61 0.50
CA TYR A 147 2.25 2.63 -0.90
C TYR A 147 0.74 2.51 -1.02
N ARG A 148 0.14 3.34 -1.86
CA ARG A 148 -1.28 3.31 -2.18
C ARG A 148 -1.50 3.47 -3.68
N LYS A 149 -1.09 4.61 -4.24
CA LYS A 149 -1.16 4.89 -5.68
C LYS A 149 -0.02 4.21 -6.42
N ASN A 150 1.20 4.24 -5.87
CA ASN A 150 2.37 3.56 -6.43
C ASN A 150 2.28 2.04 -6.20
N THR A 151 1.29 1.39 -6.80
CA THR A 151 1.04 -0.05 -6.75
C THR A 151 0.56 -0.52 -8.11
N VAL A 152 0.69 -1.81 -8.42
CA VAL A 152 0.24 -2.37 -9.71
C VAL A 152 -1.23 -2.05 -9.96
N VAL A 153 -2.10 -2.31 -8.98
CA VAL A 153 -3.53 -2.00 -9.12
C VAL A 153 -3.80 -0.50 -9.24
N GLY A 154 -3.04 0.35 -8.53
CA GLY A 154 -3.22 1.80 -8.60
C GLY A 154 -2.73 2.41 -9.92
N ILE A 155 -1.66 1.85 -10.49
CA ILE A 155 -1.14 2.22 -11.81
C ILE A 155 -2.13 1.78 -12.89
N LEU A 156 -2.60 0.54 -12.87
CA LEU A 156 -3.58 0.04 -13.85
C LEU A 156 -4.91 0.80 -13.78
N GLN A 157 -5.37 1.14 -12.59
CA GLN A 157 -6.57 1.96 -12.40
C GLN A 157 -6.40 3.35 -13.03
N ALA A 158 -5.28 4.01 -12.76
CA ALA A 158 -5.04 5.36 -13.28
C ALA A 158 -4.75 5.38 -14.78
N GLU A 159 -3.88 4.49 -15.25
CA GLU A 159 -3.36 4.51 -16.62
C GLU A 159 -4.28 3.78 -17.60
N HIS A 160 -5.04 2.77 -17.16
CA HIS A 160 -5.86 1.94 -18.05
C HIS A 160 -7.36 1.93 -17.68
N SER A 161 -7.77 2.66 -16.63
CA SER A 161 -9.15 2.62 -16.13
C SER A 161 -9.60 1.21 -15.73
N LEU A 162 -8.67 0.33 -15.37
CA LEU A 162 -8.94 -1.05 -14.98
C LEU A 162 -9.06 -1.15 -13.46
N ALA A 163 -10.30 -1.09 -12.96
CA ALA A 163 -10.63 -1.31 -11.56
C ALA A 163 -12.12 -1.70 -11.41
N PRO A 164 -12.50 -2.47 -10.36
CA PRO A 164 -11.62 -3.06 -9.36
C PRO A 164 -10.85 -4.27 -9.92
N LEU A 165 -9.62 -4.44 -9.46
CA LEU A 165 -8.77 -5.60 -9.75
C LEU A 165 -8.35 -6.26 -8.44
N PHE A 166 -8.45 -7.59 -8.39
CA PHE A 166 -8.25 -8.39 -7.19
C PHE A 166 -7.05 -9.31 -7.40
N PRO A 167 -5.92 -9.07 -6.72
CA PRO A 167 -4.76 -9.95 -6.85
C PRO A 167 -5.08 -11.39 -6.43
N VAL A 168 -4.87 -12.33 -7.34
CA VAL A 168 -5.04 -13.77 -7.10
C VAL A 168 -3.88 -14.33 -6.29
N HIS A 169 -2.69 -13.79 -6.52
CA HIS A 169 -1.48 -14.06 -5.75
C HIS A 169 -0.68 -12.76 -5.63
N ARG A 170 0.38 -12.80 -4.82
CA ARG A 170 1.30 -11.68 -4.65
C ARG A 170 2.68 -12.02 -5.16
N LEU A 171 3.35 -11.02 -5.70
CA LEU A 171 4.80 -10.99 -5.87
C LEU A 171 5.33 -9.91 -4.92
N ASP A 172 6.48 -10.18 -4.30
CA ASP A 172 7.11 -9.19 -3.45
C ASP A 172 7.50 -7.94 -4.23
N ARG A 173 7.65 -6.83 -3.51
CA ARG A 173 7.92 -5.52 -4.11
C ARG A 173 9.09 -5.56 -5.10
N LEU A 174 10.17 -6.27 -4.75
CA LEU A 174 11.38 -6.37 -5.55
C LEU A 174 11.36 -7.49 -6.59
N VAL A 175 10.35 -8.36 -6.58
CA VAL A 175 10.21 -9.46 -7.55
C VAL A 175 9.45 -8.93 -8.77
N SER A 176 10.04 -9.03 -9.95
CA SER A 176 9.35 -8.82 -11.23
C SER A 176 8.76 -10.13 -11.74
N GLY A 177 7.76 -10.05 -12.62
CA GLY A 177 7.25 -11.22 -13.33
C GLY A 177 5.75 -11.18 -13.58
N ILE A 178 5.21 -12.33 -13.96
CA ILE A 178 3.80 -12.49 -14.32
C ILE A 178 2.93 -12.39 -13.05
N LEU A 179 1.91 -11.54 -13.10
CA LEU A 179 0.92 -11.38 -12.06
C LEU A 179 -0.48 -11.51 -12.66
N ILE A 180 -1.31 -12.35 -12.03
CA ILE A 180 -2.71 -12.51 -12.40
C ILE A 180 -3.60 -11.73 -11.43
N LEU A 181 -4.48 -10.91 -11.99
CA LEU A 181 -5.46 -10.08 -11.29
C LEU A 181 -6.86 -10.52 -11.75
N ALA A 182 -7.73 -10.91 -10.83
CA ALA A 182 -9.12 -11.20 -11.14
C ALA A 182 -9.93 -9.90 -11.27
N LYS A 183 -10.95 -9.91 -12.13
CA LYS A 183 -11.88 -8.79 -12.33
C LYS A 183 -13.03 -8.75 -11.32
N SER A 184 -13.17 -9.79 -10.48
CA SER A 184 -14.12 -9.83 -9.38
C SER A 184 -13.56 -10.57 -8.16
N ALA A 185 -14.07 -10.25 -6.96
CA ALA A 185 -13.69 -10.92 -5.72
C ALA A 185 -14.02 -12.43 -5.77
N ALA A 186 -15.19 -12.79 -6.30
CA ALA A 186 -15.59 -14.19 -6.44
C ALA A 186 -14.62 -15.00 -7.31
N LYS A 187 -14.14 -14.42 -8.42
CA LYS A 187 -13.13 -15.06 -9.27
C LYS A 187 -11.78 -15.14 -8.56
N ALA A 188 -11.38 -14.10 -7.83
CA ALA A 188 -10.14 -14.13 -7.04
C ALA A 188 -10.14 -15.29 -6.04
N ASP A 189 -11.26 -15.52 -5.34
CA ASP A 189 -11.42 -16.62 -4.39
C ASP A 189 -11.34 -18.00 -5.06
N LEU A 190 -11.96 -18.16 -6.24
CA LEU A 190 -11.85 -19.41 -7.00
C LEU A 190 -10.39 -19.73 -7.36
N PHE A 191 -9.65 -18.77 -7.90
CA PHE A 191 -8.23 -18.99 -8.22
C PHE A 191 -7.38 -19.21 -6.96
N ARG A 192 -7.69 -18.53 -5.85
CA ARG A 192 -7.01 -18.76 -4.57
C ARG A 192 -7.16 -20.22 -4.12
N VAL A 193 -8.37 -20.78 -4.18
CA VAL A 193 -8.62 -22.20 -3.88
C VAL A 193 -7.81 -23.10 -4.81
N GLN A 194 -7.71 -22.77 -6.10
CA GLN A 194 -6.91 -23.57 -7.03
C GLN A 194 -5.41 -23.54 -6.73
N ILE A 195 -4.88 -22.38 -6.32
CA ILE A 195 -3.49 -22.23 -5.89
C ILE A 195 -3.24 -23.02 -4.61
N GLU A 196 -4.14 -22.94 -3.63
CA GLU A 196 -4.06 -23.67 -2.36
C GLU A 196 -4.14 -25.19 -2.59
N ALA A 197 -4.90 -25.63 -3.58
CA ALA A 197 -4.98 -27.02 -4.00
C ALA A 197 -3.79 -27.50 -4.86
N GLY A 198 -2.78 -26.65 -5.10
CA GLY A 198 -1.59 -27.02 -5.88
C GLY A 198 -1.83 -27.17 -7.39
N MET A 199 -2.97 -26.70 -7.90
CA MET A 199 -3.31 -26.83 -9.34
C MET A 199 -2.63 -25.79 -10.23
N VAL A 200 -1.89 -24.84 -9.64
CA VAL A 200 -1.19 -23.78 -10.35
C VAL A 200 0.31 -23.99 -10.22
N HIS A 201 0.98 -24.20 -11.36
CA HIS A 201 2.43 -24.25 -11.42
C HIS A 201 3.02 -22.84 -11.57
N LYS A 202 4.05 -22.52 -10.79
CA LYS A 202 4.75 -21.23 -10.82
C LYS A 202 6.25 -21.47 -10.97
N GLN A 203 6.84 -20.88 -11.99
CA GLN A 203 8.28 -20.96 -12.25
C GLN A 203 8.92 -19.60 -12.04
N TYR A 204 10.05 -19.58 -11.34
CA TYR A 204 10.83 -18.37 -11.07
C TYR A 204 12.24 -18.54 -11.62
N MET A 205 12.77 -17.48 -12.22
CA MET A 205 14.18 -17.41 -12.61
C MET A 205 14.91 -16.49 -11.64
N ALA A 206 16.00 -16.99 -11.05
CA ALA A 206 16.80 -16.26 -10.08
C ALA A 206 18.29 -16.36 -10.42
N LYS A 207 19.03 -15.29 -10.14
CA LYS A 207 20.49 -15.29 -10.12
C LYS A 207 20.97 -15.39 -8.68
N VAL A 208 21.77 -16.40 -8.39
CA VAL A 208 22.27 -16.69 -7.03
C VAL A 208 23.75 -16.38 -6.90
N ILE A 209 24.22 -16.23 -5.66
CA ILE A 209 25.65 -16.11 -5.32
C ILE A 209 26.15 -17.51 -4.98
N GLY A 210 27.29 -17.91 -5.56
CA GLY A 210 27.91 -19.23 -5.35
C GLY A 210 27.79 -20.15 -6.57
N ILE A 211 28.07 -21.43 -6.36
CA ILE A 211 27.95 -22.48 -7.37
C ILE A 211 26.65 -23.23 -7.08
N PHE A 212 25.69 -23.13 -8.00
CA PHE A 212 24.43 -23.88 -7.91
C PHE A 212 24.63 -25.30 -8.45
N PRO A 213 24.03 -26.34 -7.84
CA PRO A 213 24.13 -27.70 -8.37
C PRO A 213 23.66 -27.80 -9.82
N GLU A 214 24.31 -28.64 -10.62
CA GLU A 214 23.91 -28.88 -12.02
C GLU A 214 22.61 -29.70 -12.12
N GLU A 215 22.38 -30.57 -11.15
CA GLU A 215 21.19 -31.43 -11.07
C GLU A 215 20.03 -30.73 -10.38
N GLU A 216 18.80 -31.13 -10.74
CA GLU A 216 17.58 -30.64 -10.10
C GLU A 216 17.60 -30.95 -8.60
N GLN A 217 17.34 -29.92 -7.78
CA GLN A 217 17.27 -30.03 -6.34
C GLN A 217 15.85 -29.79 -5.86
N VAL A 218 15.32 -30.71 -5.05
CA VAL A 218 14.04 -30.53 -4.36
C VAL A 218 14.30 -30.12 -2.93
N VAL A 219 13.89 -28.90 -2.58
CA VAL A 219 14.04 -28.36 -1.23
C VAL A 219 12.66 -28.35 -0.55
N ASN A 220 12.47 -29.21 0.45
CA ASN A 220 11.22 -29.32 1.22
C ASN A 220 11.48 -29.07 2.71
N VAL A 221 11.36 -27.82 3.13
CA VAL A 221 11.71 -27.35 4.48
C VAL A 221 10.70 -26.30 4.96
N ASN A 222 10.46 -26.27 6.26
CA ASN A 222 9.54 -25.30 6.85
C ASN A 222 10.18 -23.91 6.91
N VAL A 223 9.38 -22.89 6.62
CA VAL A 223 9.77 -21.48 6.78
C VAL A 223 9.02 -20.90 7.98
N ASN A 224 9.78 -20.51 8.99
CA ASN A 224 9.28 -19.88 10.21
C ASN A 224 9.38 -18.35 10.09
N TYR A 225 8.29 -17.63 10.32
CA TYR A 225 8.25 -16.17 10.28
C TYR A 225 8.16 -15.56 11.68
N ASN A 226 9.15 -14.75 12.06
CA ASN A 226 9.11 -13.94 13.27
C ASN A 226 8.52 -12.55 12.97
N ALA A 227 7.25 -12.37 13.31
CA ALA A 227 6.53 -11.12 13.05
C ALA A 227 7.09 -9.90 13.81
N ARG A 228 7.77 -10.10 14.96
CA ARG A 228 8.36 -9.00 15.74
C ARG A 228 9.62 -8.45 15.09
N GLU A 229 10.41 -9.33 14.48
CA GLU A 229 11.67 -8.98 13.81
C GLU A 229 11.50 -8.71 12.31
N GLY A 230 10.35 -9.09 11.74
CA GLY A 230 10.10 -8.99 10.30
C GLY A 230 11.04 -9.89 9.49
N ARG A 231 11.44 -11.03 10.05
CA ARG A 231 12.41 -11.96 9.46
C ARG A 231 11.85 -13.37 9.35
N SER A 232 12.16 -14.02 8.24
CA SER A 232 11.91 -15.44 8.04
C SER A 232 13.19 -16.23 8.24
N SER A 233 13.09 -17.37 8.90
CA SER A 233 14.14 -18.37 9.07
C SER A 233 13.66 -19.72 8.53
N VAL A 234 14.57 -20.54 8.06
CA VAL A 234 14.25 -21.89 7.58
C VAL A 234 14.73 -22.90 8.61
N GLU A 235 13.97 -23.96 8.83
CA GLU A 235 14.45 -25.08 9.66
C GLU A 235 15.69 -25.71 8.99
N VAL A 236 16.78 -25.81 9.74
CA VAL A 236 17.99 -26.48 9.27
C VAL A 236 17.79 -27.98 9.49
N SER A 237 17.16 -28.66 8.53
CA SER A 237 17.23 -30.12 8.45
C SER A 237 18.52 -30.50 7.72
N ILE A 238 19.51 -30.99 8.47
CA ILE A 238 20.62 -31.74 7.88
C ILE A 238 20.04 -33.08 7.45
N SER A 239 19.49 -33.13 6.23
CA SER A 239 19.14 -34.38 5.57
C SER A 239 19.81 -34.40 4.22
N ILE A 240 21.14 -34.58 4.23
CA ILE A 240 21.83 -35.18 3.10
C ILE A 240 21.38 -36.65 3.10
N GLN A 241 20.25 -36.95 2.46
CA GLN A 241 20.01 -38.30 2.00
C GLN A 241 20.63 -38.41 0.61
N SER A 242 21.89 -38.81 0.59
CA SER A 242 22.51 -39.43 -0.56
C SER A 242 21.65 -40.62 -0.99
N PHE A 243 21.18 -40.57 -2.24
CA PHE A 243 20.82 -41.74 -3.03
C PHE A 243 21.76 -41.79 -4.23
#